data_AF-A0A514WYX0-F1
#
_entry.id   AF-A0A514WYX0-F1
#
_cell.length_a   1.000
_cell.length_b   1.000
_cell.length_c   1.000
_cell.angle_alpha   90.00
_cell.angle_beta   90.00
_cell.angle_gamma   90.00
#
_symmetry.space_group_name_H-M   'P 1'
#
loop_
_entity.id
_entity.type
_entity.pdbx_description
1 polymer ?
#
loop_
_entity_poly.entity_id
_entity_poly.type
_entity_poly.pdbx_seq_one_letter_code
_entity_poly.pdbx_strand_id
1 'polypeptide(L)'
;MATLRKKTKIVLTGAPSSGKSTTLQALQKHFGDKVVLVPESAVVLLSGGFPAPSHTDNEQIRAFQKAILSVQENLEDIFSRKSSAPTMILDRAKLDGAGFWPPGPEDYFKNFGVDYQHELNSYDHVLFMELPKPEHFGGLAQTRFHNYEQSLQSEKALEQVWGKHKSFTKIQAEADLNKKIDHVIHVIENLIK
;
A
#
# COMPACT_ATOMS: atom_id res chain seq x y z
N MET A 1 -26.25 20.98 -3.19
CA MET A 1 -25.33 19.85 -3.36
C MET A 1 -23.97 20.28 -2.84
N ALA A 2 -23.46 19.64 -1.79
CA ALA A 2 -22.12 19.96 -1.28
C ALA A 2 -21.09 19.63 -2.37
N THR A 3 -20.30 20.61 -2.78
CA THR A 3 -19.18 20.41 -3.70
C THR A 3 -18.25 19.39 -3.06
N LEU A 4 -18.10 18.21 -3.67
CA LEU A 4 -17.15 17.19 -3.23
C LEU A 4 -15.75 17.81 -3.29
N ARG A 5 -15.23 18.22 -2.12
CA ARG A 5 -13.87 18.73 -2.02
C ARG A 5 -12.94 17.58 -2.34
N LYS A 6 -12.06 17.75 -3.34
CA LYS A 6 -11.06 16.75 -3.70
C LYS A 6 -10.26 16.40 -2.43
N LYS A 7 -10.29 15.13 -2.02
CA LYS A 7 -9.55 14.62 -0.87
C LYS A 7 -8.10 14.39 -1.24
N THR A 8 -7.19 14.65 -0.31
CA THR A 8 -5.77 14.30 -0.47
C THR A 8 -5.63 12.79 -0.36
N LYS A 9 -5.06 12.14 -1.39
CA LYS A 9 -4.80 10.70 -1.38
C LYS A 9 -3.32 10.41 -1.13
N ILE A 10 -3.04 9.72 -0.02
CA ILE A 10 -1.69 9.29 0.37
C ILE A 10 -1.62 7.76 0.30
N VAL A 11 -0.73 7.22 -0.53
CA VAL A 11 -0.46 5.79 -0.56
C VAL A 11 0.63 5.46 0.46
N LEU A 12 0.35 4.53 1.37
CA LEU A 12 1.36 3.90 2.21
C LEU A 12 1.69 2.53 1.63
N THR A 13 2.85 2.40 0.98
CA THR A 13 3.30 1.18 0.30
C THR A 13 4.60 0.66 0.91
N GLY A 14 5.02 -0.53 0.49
CA GLY A 14 6.25 -1.20 0.92
C GLY A 14 6.06 -2.71 0.97
N ALA A 15 7.16 -3.46 1.03
CA ALA A 15 7.13 -4.91 1.08
C ALA A 15 6.34 -5.46 2.30
N PRO A 16 5.90 -6.73 2.27
CA PRO A 16 5.44 -7.42 3.48
C PRO A 16 6.44 -7.23 4.64
N SER A 17 5.95 -7.11 5.87
CA SER A 17 6.78 -6.90 7.07
C SER A 17 7.49 -5.54 7.19
N SER A 18 7.21 -4.54 6.33
CA SER A 18 7.83 -3.21 6.44
C SER A 18 7.30 -2.30 7.57
N GLY A 19 6.31 -2.77 8.35
CA GLY A 19 5.71 -2.05 9.48
C GLY A 19 4.38 -1.35 9.20
N LYS A 20 3.85 -1.43 7.97
CA LYS A 20 2.64 -0.69 7.52
C LYS A 20 1.44 -0.82 8.46
N SER A 21 1.02 -2.04 8.80
CA SER A 21 -0.20 -2.25 9.59
C SER A 21 -0.13 -1.59 10.97
N THR A 22 1.01 -1.66 11.65
CA THR A 22 1.25 -0.97 12.92
C THR A 22 1.26 0.54 12.74
N THR A 23 1.91 1.04 11.68
CA THR A 23 1.93 2.46 11.33
C THR A 23 0.53 3.00 11.05
N LEU A 24 -0.30 2.28 10.29
CA LEU A 24 -1.68 2.67 9.99
C LEU A 24 -2.53 2.78 11.26
N GLN A 25 -2.41 1.84 12.20
CA GLN A 25 -3.09 1.92 13.49
C GLN A 25 -2.67 3.18 14.27
N ALA A 26 -1.36 3.49 14.29
CA ALA A 26 -0.85 4.70 14.92
C ALA A 26 -1.37 5.98 14.25
N LEU A 27 -1.43 6.00 12.92
CA LEU A 27 -1.97 7.13 12.14
C LEU A 27 -3.44 7.39 12.45
N GLN A 28 -4.26 6.34 12.50
CA GLN A 28 -5.68 6.49 12.87
C GLN A 28 -5.84 7.04 14.28
N LYS A 29 -5.01 6.59 15.23
CA LYS A 29 -5.02 7.06 16.62
C LYS A 29 -4.56 8.53 16.73
N HIS A 30 -3.55 8.94 15.97
CA HIS A 30 -2.97 10.29 16.02
C HIS A 30 -3.85 11.33 15.34
N PHE A 31 -4.32 11.04 14.12
CA PHE A 31 -5.04 12.01 13.29
C PHE A 31 -6.56 11.99 13.47
N GLY A 32 -7.14 10.90 14.01
CA GLY A 32 -8.58 10.77 14.22
C GLY A 32 -9.36 11.05 12.94
N ASP A 33 -10.35 11.94 13.02
CA ASP A 33 -11.25 12.29 11.92
C ASP A 33 -10.60 13.13 10.80
N LYS A 34 -9.33 13.51 10.94
CA LYS A 34 -8.59 14.20 9.87
C LYS A 34 -8.18 13.26 8.75
N VAL A 35 -8.11 11.96 9.03
CA VAL A 35 -7.75 10.93 8.05
C VAL A 35 -8.80 9.83 8.03
N VAL A 36 -8.94 9.18 6.88
CA VAL A 36 -9.61 7.89 6.80
C VAL A 36 -8.68 6.87 6.18
N LEU A 37 -8.63 5.68 6.79
CA LEU A 37 -7.84 4.58 6.27
C LEU A 37 -8.64 3.77 5.26
N VAL A 38 -8.09 3.59 4.07
CA VAL A 38 -8.60 2.62 3.07
C VAL A 38 -7.82 1.32 3.28
N PRO A 39 -8.49 0.20 3.62
CA PRO A 39 -7.82 -1.05 3.96
C PRO A 39 -7.20 -1.74 2.74
N GLU A 40 -6.22 -2.61 2.97
CA GLU A 40 -5.59 -3.40 1.91
C GLU A 40 -6.60 -4.39 1.29
N SER A 41 -6.84 -4.24 -0.01
CA SER A 41 -7.79 -5.06 -0.77
C SER A 41 -7.48 -6.56 -0.71
N ALA A 42 -6.19 -6.93 -0.68
CA ALA A 42 -5.76 -8.31 -0.51
C ALA A 42 -6.20 -8.87 0.85
N VAL A 43 -6.05 -8.11 1.94
CA VAL A 43 -6.48 -8.52 3.29
C VAL A 43 -7.99 -8.66 3.36
N VAL A 44 -8.75 -7.74 2.74
CA VAL A 44 -10.22 -7.83 2.67
C VAL A 44 -10.66 -9.12 1.98
N LEU A 45 -10.06 -9.44 0.83
CA LEU A 45 -10.38 -10.65 0.06
C LEU A 45 -10.02 -11.94 0.81
N LEU A 46 -8.82 -12.01 1.38
CA LEU A 46 -8.36 -13.19 2.13
C LEU A 46 -9.22 -13.41 3.39
N SER A 47 -9.56 -12.33 4.10
CA SER A 47 -10.46 -12.39 5.26
C SER A 47 -11.88 -12.80 4.86
N GLY A 48 -12.30 -12.46 3.64
CA GLY A 48 -13.57 -12.86 3.03
C GLY A 48 -13.60 -14.27 2.45
N GLY A 49 -12.50 -15.03 2.54
CA GLY A 49 -12.44 -16.43 2.08
C GLY A 49 -11.93 -16.62 0.65
N PHE A 50 -11.38 -15.59 0.00
CA PHE A 50 -10.67 -15.78 -1.26
C PHE A 50 -9.43 -16.66 -1.01
N PRO A 51 -9.16 -17.69 -1.84
CA PRO A 51 -8.04 -18.60 -1.60
C PRO A 51 -6.70 -17.89 -1.77
N ALA A 52 -5.82 -18.02 -0.78
CA ALA A 52 -4.48 -17.46 -0.83
C ALA A 52 -3.70 -18.03 -2.04
N PRO A 53 -3.08 -17.17 -2.87
CA PRO A 53 -2.38 -17.63 -4.07
C PRO A 53 -1.11 -18.42 -3.73
N SER A 54 -0.86 -19.49 -4.48
CA SER A 54 0.44 -20.14 -4.54
C SER A 54 1.41 -19.33 -5.37
N HIS A 55 2.66 -19.20 -4.91
CA HIS A 55 3.76 -18.55 -5.66
C HIS A 55 4.07 -19.21 -7.02
N THR A 56 3.63 -20.46 -7.21
CA THR A 56 3.87 -21.23 -8.43
C THR A 56 2.69 -21.26 -9.40
N ASP A 57 1.53 -20.73 -8.99
CA ASP A 57 0.31 -20.74 -9.81
C ASP A 57 -0.02 -19.33 -10.32
N ASN A 58 0.48 -19.03 -11.52
CA ASN A 58 0.27 -17.73 -12.16
C ASN A 58 -1.21 -17.43 -12.45
N GLU A 59 -2.05 -18.44 -12.70
CA GLU A 59 -3.48 -18.22 -12.94
C GLU A 59 -4.20 -17.85 -11.65
N GLN A 60 -3.85 -18.50 -10.54
CA GLN A 60 -4.39 -18.15 -9.22
C GLN A 60 -3.96 -16.73 -8.81
N ILE A 61 -2.68 -16.38 -9.01
CA ILE A 61 -2.18 -15.02 -8.77
C ILE A 61 -2.94 -14.03 -9.66
N ARG A 62 -3.14 -14.33 -10.94
CA ARG A 62 -3.89 -13.46 -11.87
C ARG A 62 -5.33 -13.26 -11.41
N ALA A 63 -6.02 -14.32 -11.02
CA ALA A 63 -7.38 -14.23 -10.51
C ALA A 63 -7.45 -13.35 -9.25
N PHE A 64 -6.49 -13.51 -8.34
CA PHE A 64 -6.40 -12.71 -7.13
C PHE A 64 -6.12 -11.23 -7.43
N GLN A 65 -5.17 -10.92 -8.32
CA GLN A 65 -4.88 -9.54 -8.72
C GLN A 65 -6.07 -8.86 -9.40
N LYS A 66 -6.83 -9.56 -10.24
CA LYS A 66 -8.09 -9.04 -10.82
C LYS A 66 -9.11 -8.69 -9.73
N ALA A 67 -9.27 -9.56 -8.74
CA ALA A 67 -10.16 -9.29 -7.62
C ALA A 67 -9.67 -8.10 -6.78
N ILE A 68 -8.37 -8.01 -6.50
CA ILE A 68 -7.75 -6.89 -5.78
C ILE A 68 -8.05 -5.57 -6.48
N LEU A 69 -7.86 -5.49 -7.81
CA LEU A 69 -8.11 -4.26 -8.56
C LEU A 69 -9.56 -3.79 -8.44
N SER A 70 -10.52 -4.72 -8.58
CA SER A 70 -11.94 -4.40 -8.42
C SER A 70 -12.28 -3.94 -7.00
N VAL A 71 -11.76 -4.62 -5.98
CA VAL A 71 -12.00 -4.25 -4.57
C VAL A 71 -11.37 -2.89 -4.25
N GLN A 72 -10.14 -2.66 -4.70
CA GLN A 72 -9.40 -1.41 -4.49
C GLN A 72 -10.15 -0.22 -5.05
N GLU A 73 -10.61 -0.30 -6.31
CA GLU A 73 -11.36 0.77 -6.96
C GLU A 73 -12.65 1.11 -6.20
N ASN A 74 -13.40 0.09 -5.79
CA ASN A 74 -14.66 0.29 -5.07
C ASN A 74 -14.46 0.80 -3.64
N LEU A 75 -13.40 0.36 -2.95
CA LEU A 75 -13.02 0.88 -1.64
C LEU A 75 -12.61 2.34 -1.75
N GLU A 76 -11.76 2.71 -2.71
CA GLU A 76 -11.38 4.10 -2.92
C GLU A 76 -12.61 4.99 -3.21
N ASP A 77 -13.51 4.56 -4.10
CA ASP A 77 -14.73 5.31 -4.40
C ASP A 77 -15.62 5.47 -3.16
N ILE A 78 -15.96 4.39 -2.45
CA ILE A 78 -16.91 4.48 -1.35
C ILE A 78 -16.36 5.29 -0.16
N PHE A 79 -15.06 5.15 0.15
CA PHE A 79 -14.42 5.92 1.21
C PHE A 79 -14.30 7.40 0.84
N SER A 80 -14.06 7.72 -0.44
CA SER A 80 -14.05 9.10 -0.91
C SER A 80 -15.40 9.80 -0.77
N ARG A 81 -16.51 9.05 -0.90
CA ARG A 81 -17.88 9.57 -0.79
C ARG A 81 -18.39 9.62 0.65
N LYS A 82 -18.12 8.58 1.44
CA LYS A 82 -18.69 8.42 2.79
C LYS A 82 -17.92 9.15 3.88
N SER A 83 -16.60 9.27 3.77
CA SER A 83 -15.80 9.90 4.81
C SER A 83 -15.87 11.42 4.71
N SER A 84 -16.01 12.11 5.85
CA SER A 84 -15.82 13.56 5.95
C SER A 84 -14.34 13.96 6.03
N ALA A 85 -13.44 13.02 6.32
CA ALA A 85 -12.01 13.29 6.49
C ALA A 85 -11.41 13.90 5.22
N PRO A 86 -10.65 15.00 5.30
CA PRO A 86 -10.05 15.63 4.12
C PRO A 86 -8.97 14.77 3.46
N THR A 87 -8.37 13.83 4.21
CA THR A 87 -7.27 12.99 3.74
C THR A 87 -7.64 11.51 3.78
N MET A 88 -7.28 10.78 2.72
CA MET A 88 -7.36 9.33 2.63
C MET A 88 -5.96 8.75 2.66
N ILE A 89 -5.72 7.78 3.55
CA ILE A 89 -4.47 7.02 3.59
C ILE A 89 -4.79 5.60 3.14
N LEU A 90 -4.17 5.18 2.04
CA LEU A 90 -4.42 3.89 1.43
C LEU A 90 -3.34 2.89 1.85
N ASP A 91 -3.75 1.79 2.45
CA ASP A 91 -2.88 0.62 2.66
C ASP A 91 -2.72 -0.10 1.31
N ARG A 92 -1.70 0.33 0.57
CA ARG A 92 -1.47 0.01 -0.86
C ARG A 92 -2.47 0.62 -1.83
N ALA A 93 -2.07 0.65 -3.09
CA ALA A 93 -2.85 1.13 -4.23
C ALA A 93 -2.70 0.18 -5.43
N LYS A 94 -3.40 0.46 -6.55
CA LYS A 94 -3.42 -0.45 -7.72
C LYS A 94 -2.02 -0.82 -8.22
N LEU A 95 -1.08 0.13 -8.23
CA LEU A 95 0.28 -0.13 -8.71
C LEU A 95 1.08 -1.09 -7.80
N ASP A 96 0.65 -1.34 -6.56
CA ASP A 96 1.31 -2.33 -5.69
C ASP A 96 1.22 -3.75 -6.26
N GLY A 97 0.21 -4.07 -7.08
CA GLY A 97 0.09 -5.39 -7.69
C GLY A 97 1.29 -5.77 -8.55
N ALA A 98 1.97 -4.78 -9.13
CA ALA A 98 3.21 -4.98 -9.90
C ALA A 98 4.37 -5.54 -9.04
N GLY A 99 4.35 -5.30 -7.72
CA GLY A 99 5.32 -5.87 -6.79
C GLY A 99 5.10 -7.35 -6.46
N PHE A 100 3.93 -7.89 -6.82
CA PHE A 100 3.50 -9.25 -6.50
C PHE A 100 3.12 -10.08 -7.75
N TRP A 101 3.49 -9.59 -8.93
CA TRP A 101 3.25 -10.26 -10.20
C TRP A 101 4.55 -10.88 -10.72
N PRO A 102 4.70 -12.22 -10.76
CA PRO A 102 5.98 -12.87 -11.07
C PRO A 102 6.61 -12.47 -12.42
N PRO A 103 5.84 -12.30 -13.51
CA PRO A 103 6.38 -11.79 -14.78
C PRO A 103 6.90 -10.33 -14.75
N GLY A 104 6.62 -9.58 -13.68
CA GLY A 104 7.17 -8.25 -13.42
C GLY A 104 6.26 -7.07 -13.81
N PRO A 105 6.66 -5.83 -13.50
CA PRO A 105 5.78 -4.65 -13.59
C PRO A 105 5.21 -4.34 -14.98
N GLU A 106 6.03 -4.46 -16.04
CA GLU A 106 5.57 -4.15 -17.41
C GLU A 106 4.48 -5.13 -17.87
N ASP A 107 4.65 -6.41 -17.55
CA ASP A 107 3.65 -7.44 -17.86
C ASP A 107 2.38 -7.25 -17.01
N TYR A 108 2.52 -6.81 -15.75
CA TYR A 108 1.38 -6.44 -14.90
C TYR A 108 0.52 -5.36 -15.56
N PHE A 109 1.13 -4.25 -15.99
CA PHE A 109 0.37 -3.15 -16.62
C PHE A 109 -0.41 -3.62 -17.85
N LYS A 110 0.22 -4.45 -18.69
CA LYS A 110 -0.39 -5.02 -19.88
C LYS A 110 -1.52 -6.02 -19.56
N ASN A 111 -1.29 -6.96 -18.65
CA ASN A 111 -2.24 -8.05 -18.36
C ASN A 111 -3.48 -7.58 -17.62
N PHE A 112 -3.35 -6.53 -16.82
CA PHE A 112 -4.43 -6.01 -16.00
C PHE A 112 -5.02 -4.70 -16.52
N GLY A 113 -4.55 -4.21 -17.67
CA GLY A 113 -5.05 -2.98 -18.29
C GLY A 113 -4.82 -1.74 -17.41
N VAL A 114 -3.74 -1.75 -16.62
CA VAL A 114 -3.40 -0.66 -15.71
C VAL A 114 -2.58 0.37 -16.47
N ASP A 115 -3.16 1.55 -16.69
CA ASP A 115 -2.42 2.70 -17.23
C ASP A 115 -1.50 3.25 -16.12
N TYR A 116 -0.22 2.91 -16.21
CA TYR A 116 0.79 3.31 -15.24
C TYR A 116 0.83 4.81 -15.00
N GLN A 117 0.78 5.64 -16.05
CA GLN A 117 0.96 7.08 -15.89
C GLN A 117 -0.29 7.74 -15.31
N HIS A 118 -1.48 7.25 -15.71
CA HIS A 118 -2.75 7.69 -15.13
C HIS A 118 -2.82 7.36 -13.63
N GLU A 119 -2.55 6.11 -13.27
CA GLU A 119 -2.63 5.64 -11.89
C GLU A 119 -1.56 6.31 -11.01
N LEU A 120 -0.33 6.45 -11.51
CA LEU A 120 0.73 7.17 -10.80
C LEU A 120 0.30 8.61 -10.47
N ASN A 121 -0.37 9.30 -11.39
CA ASN A 121 -0.84 10.67 -11.18
C ASN A 121 -2.16 10.79 -10.41
N SER A 122 -2.81 9.67 -10.09
CA SER A 122 -4.09 9.64 -9.37
C SER A 122 -3.95 9.80 -7.86
N TYR A 123 -2.72 9.70 -7.34
CA TYR A 123 -2.38 9.88 -5.93
C TYR A 123 -1.60 11.19 -5.74
N ASP A 124 -1.78 11.84 -4.59
CA ASP A 124 -1.12 13.12 -4.30
C ASP A 124 0.28 12.89 -3.69
N HIS A 125 0.41 11.85 -2.85
CA HIS A 125 1.66 11.47 -2.19
C HIS A 125 1.82 9.95 -2.10
N VAL A 126 3.08 9.49 -2.13
CA VAL A 126 3.43 8.07 -1.94
C VAL A 126 4.50 7.99 -0.86
N LEU A 127 4.17 7.33 0.26
CA LEU A 127 5.10 7.02 1.34
C LEU A 127 5.52 5.55 1.22
N PHE A 128 6.79 5.34 0.93
CA PHE A 128 7.37 4.01 0.75
C PHE A 128 8.08 3.57 2.03
N MET A 129 7.54 2.53 2.67
CA MET A 129 8.08 1.95 3.91
C MET A 129 9.14 0.90 3.58
N GLU A 130 10.40 1.19 3.87
CA GLU A 130 11.53 0.28 3.64
C GLU A 130 11.55 -0.91 4.62
N LEU A 131 11.57 -2.15 4.14
CA LEU A 131 12.68 -3.06 4.42
C LEU A 131 13.44 -2.99 5.76
N PRO A 132 12.99 -3.47 6.95
CA PRO A 132 13.96 -3.65 8.05
C PRO A 132 15.13 -4.52 7.60
N LYS A 133 16.31 -4.28 8.19
CA LYS A 133 17.48 -5.13 7.99
C LYS A 133 17.17 -6.58 8.35
N PRO A 134 17.88 -7.58 7.78
CA PRO A 134 17.64 -9.00 8.07
C PRO A 134 17.67 -9.31 9.58
N GLU A 135 18.58 -8.68 10.32
CA GLU A 135 18.72 -8.81 11.79
C GLU A 135 17.50 -8.33 12.59
N HIS A 136 16.65 -7.50 11.98
CA HIS A 136 15.42 -6.97 12.56
C HIS A 136 14.17 -7.49 11.82
N PHE A 137 14.35 -8.46 10.92
CA PHE A 137 13.26 -9.11 10.20
C PHE A 137 12.73 -10.31 11.00
N GLY A 138 11.64 -10.13 11.74
CA GLY A 138 11.12 -11.15 12.64
C GLY A 138 10.23 -10.54 13.72
N GLY A 139 9.00 -11.02 13.88
CA GLY A 139 8.06 -10.51 14.89
C GLY A 139 6.87 -11.44 15.12
N LEU A 140 6.19 -11.28 16.27
CA LEU A 140 5.11 -12.15 16.79
C LEU A 140 3.90 -12.33 15.84
N ALA A 141 3.75 -11.48 14.82
CA ALA A 141 2.65 -11.50 13.87
C ALA A 141 3.03 -12.01 12.46
N GLN A 142 4.10 -12.80 12.33
CA GLN A 142 4.46 -13.36 11.03
C GLN A 142 3.55 -14.54 10.66
N THR A 143 2.61 -14.29 9.75
CA THR A 143 1.88 -15.34 9.04
C THR A 143 2.67 -15.80 7.81
N ARG A 144 3.10 -17.06 7.85
CA ARG A 144 3.07 -18.14 6.82
C ARG A 144 3.43 -17.91 5.34
N PHE A 145 3.63 -16.70 4.81
CA PHE A 145 3.58 -16.49 3.35
C PHE A 145 4.85 -15.96 2.65
N HIS A 146 5.76 -15.25 3.34
CA HIS A 146 6.94 -14.65 2.69
C HIS A 146 8.20 -14.67 3.58
N ASN A 147 9.32 -15.11 3.02
CA ASN A 147 10.64 -14.97 3.64
C ASN A 147 11.24 -13.58 3.35
N TYR A 148 12.41 -13.30 3.95
CA TYR A 148 13.11 -12.02 3.77
C TYR A 148 13.42 -11.73 2.29
N GLU A 149 13.90 -12.74 1.57
CA GLU A 149 14.34 -12.60 0.17
C GLU A 149 13.17 -12.26 -0.75
N GLN A 150 12.01 -12.91 -0.57
CA GLN A 150 10.78 -12.59 -1.28
C GLN A 150 10.27 -11.18 -0.96
N SER A 151 10.40 -10.76 0.30
CA SER A 151 10.05 -9.40 0.72
C SER A 151 10.97 -8.37 0.06
N LEU A 152 12.26 -8.66 -0.05
CA LEU A 152 13.25 -7.81 -0.72
C LEU A 152 13.02 -7.74 -2.24
N GLN A 153 12.63 -8.84 -2.88
CA GLN A 153 12.23 -8.84 -4.29
C GLN A 153 11.01 -7.94 -4.53
N SER A 154 9.99 -8.09 -3.68
CA SER A 154 8.80 -7.24 -3.72
C SER A 154 9.15 -5.77 -3.50
N GLU A 155 10.06 -5.47 -2.56
CA GLU A 155 10.53 -4.10 -2.30
C GLU A 155 11.13 -3.46 -3.55
N LYS A 156 12.06 -4.14 -4.22
CA LYS A 156 12.72 -3.64 -5.44
C LYS A 156 11.70 -3.34 -6.54
N ALA A 157 10.74 -4.24 -6.76
CA ALA A 157 9.70 -4.06 -7.76
C ALA A 157 8.77 -2.89 -7.41
N LEU A 158 8.36 -2.76 -6.14
CA LEU A 158 7.55 -1.64 -5.69
C LEU A 158 8.29 -0.31 -5.80
N GLU A 159 9.59 -0.26 -5.46
CA GLU A 159 10.40 0.95 -5.56
C GLU A 159 10.62 1.36 -7.03
N GLN A 160 10.83 0.41 -7.93
CA GLN A 160 10.90 0.66 -9.39
C GLN A 160 9.62 1.32 -9.92
N VAL A 161 8.47 0.91 -9.41
CA VAL A 161 7.15 1.38 -9.85
C VAL A 161 6.82 2.73 -9.22
N TRP A 162 6.91 2.84 -7.91
CA TRP A 162 6.50 4.04 -7.17
C TRP A 162 7.55 5.14 -7.11
N GLY A 163 8.84 4.81 -7.24
CA GLY A 163 9.94 5.76 -7.15
C GLY A 163 9.94 6.86 -8.21
N LYS A 164 9.14 6.70 -9.28
CA LYS A 164 8.93 7.74 -10.31
C LYS A 164 7.82 8.73 -9.95
N HIS A 165 7.09 8.53 -8.85
CA HIS A 165 6.04 9.44 -8.42
C HIS A 165 6.63 10.82 -8.05
N LYS A 166 6.00 11.91 -8.51
CA LYS A 166 6.47 13.29 -8.29
C LYS A 166 6.61 13.67 -6.80
N SER A 167 5.84 13.02 -5.94
CA SER A 167 5.88 13.19 -4.48
C SER A 167 6.06 11.83 -3.84
N PHE A 168 7.22 11.23 -4.10
CA PHE A 168 7.67 9.98 -3.49
C PHE A 168 8.51 10.30 -2.25
N THR A 169 8.18 9.71 -1.11
CA THR A 169 8.94 9.82 0.13
C THR A 169 9.31 8.44 0.63
N LYS A 170 10.60 8.12 0.60
CA LYS A 170 11.13 6.88 1.17
C LYS A 170 11.31 7.04 2.68
N ILE A 171 10.59 6.23 3.45
CA ILE A 171 10.70 6.13 4.90
C ILE A 171 11.72 5.02 5.19
N GLN A 172 12.91 5.44 5.59
CA GLN A 172 14.03 4.53 5.83
C GLN A 172 13.71 3.50 6.92
N ALA A 173 14.38 2.37 6.83
CA ALA A 173 14.35 1.34 7.86
C ALA A 173 14.93 1.87 9.18
N GLU A 174 14.25 1.60 10.27
CA GLU A 174 14.69 1.93 11.62
C GLU A 174 14.78 0.64 12.45
N ALA A 175 15.75 0.59 13.36
CA ALA A 175 15.83 -0.52 14.33
C ALA A 175 14.67 -0.46 15.34
N ASP A 176 14.17 0.74 15.64
CA ASP A 176 13.00 0.97 16.48
C ASP A 176 11.81 1.39 15.61
N LEU A 177 10.79 0.52 15.54
CA LEU A 177 9.58 0.78 14.76
C LEU A 177 8.85 2.04 15.23
N ASN A 178 8.93 2.42 16.51
CA ASN A 178 8.27 3.63 17.00
C ASN A 178 8.90 4.88 16.39
N LYS A 179 10.23 4.94 16.25
CA LYS A 179 10.89 6.05 15.56
C LYS A 179 10.45 6.17 14.11
N LYS A 180 10.28 5.03 13.43
CA LYS A 180 9.75 5.00 12.06
C LYS A 180 8.33 5.53 12.00
N ILE A 181 7.47 5.15 12.96
CA ILE A 181 6.09 5.62 13.06
C ILE A 181 6.04 7.13 13.30
N ASP A 182 6.84 7.65 14.24
CA ASP A 182 6.92 9.08 14.55
C ASP A 182 7.37 9.87 13.32
N HIS A 183 8.33 9.34 12.56
CA HIS A 183 8.77 9.94 11.30
C HIS A 183 7.64 9.98 10.26
N VAL A 184 6.88 8.88 10.09
CA VAL A 184 5.72 8.86 9.17
C VAL A 184 4.67 9.88 9.59
N ILE A 185 4.37 9.98 10.88
CA ILE A 185 3.44 10.97 11.42
C ILE A 185 3.91 12.38 11.06
N HIS A 186 5.18 12.71 11.32
CA HIS A 186 5.73 14.02 11.03
C HIS A 186 5.70 14.35 9.53
N VAL A 187 5.99 13.38 8.66
CA VAL A 187 5.88 13.55 7.20
C VAL A 187 4.43 13.89 6.85
N ILE A 188 3.45 13.12 7.31
CA ILE A 188 2.04 13.36 6.98
C ILE A 188 1.57 14.71 7.53
N GLU A 189 1.96 15.09 8.75
CA GLU A 189 1.68 16.42 9.31
C GLU A 189 2.16 17.56 8.41
N ASN A 190 3.30 17.40 7.73
CA ASN A 190 3.80 18.40 6.79
C ASN A 190 3.04 18.40 5.46
N LEU A 191 2.49 17.26 5.04
CA LEU A 191 1.74 17.12 3.79
C LEU A 191 0.29 17.59 3.88
N ILE A 192 -0.36 17.45 5.05
CA ILE A 192 -1.78 17.76 5.24
C ILE A 192 -2.04 19.15 5.87
N LYS A 193 -1.01 20.00 5.95
CA LYS A 193 -1.11 21.39 6.43
C LYS A 193 -2.03 22.25 5.58
#